data_AF-A0A7G9YD39-F1
#
_entry.id   AF-A0A7G9YD39-F1
#
_cell.length_a   1.000
_cell.length_b   1.000
_cell.length_c   1.000
_cell.angle_alpha   90.00
_cell.angle_beta   90.00
_cell.angle_gamma   90.00
#
_symmetry.space_group_name_H-M   'P 1'
#
loop_
_entity.id
_entity.type
_entity.pdbx_description
1 polymer ?
#
loop_
_entity_poly.entity_id
_entity_poly.type
_entity_poly.pdbx_seq_one_letter_code
_entity_poly.pdbx_strand_id
1 'polypeptide(L)'
;MKEQQQLNLDGRKEIGKLEMTKEVVYTLNGMGLLALFAFGFLFTSLYTLFTGKIDLNYTSGTILSSVALVIGTFVLHELIHGAFMSNYGGKPRYGAGIAHYILPYFYATTKTVFTRNQFIVIAIAPLVVISLFSIGIMAAFPSIAHWMIIPFVLNGSGAVGDMWVIRNVLRCPKHVSVEDRKNGVIIYGKETDKPMNISTTGFGSGFCKVFMLCIVATGFLMIIAPMALDILGVESFAIGPANSFFTIFEYQSIGEGFEFGFFPMSILAISVIAGLVYAIINAGKSRYGAMAG
;
A
#
# COMPACT_ATOMS: atom_id res chain seq x y z
N MET A 1 0.61 17.11 33.80
CA MET A 1 -0.28 17.82 32.86
C MET A 1 0.62 18.44 31.78
N LYS A 2 0.78 17.81 30.62
CA LYS A 2 1.59 18.39 29.53
C LYS A 2 0.73 19.39 28.76
N GLU A 3 1.17 20.64 28.72
CA GLU A 3 0.57 21.72 27.94
C GLU A 3 0.37 21.30 26.48
N GLN A 4 -0.75 21.76 25.91
CA GLN A 4 -1.06 21.57 24.50
C GLN A 4 0.00 22.27 23.67
N GLN A 5 0.91 21.51 23.05
CA GLN A 5 1.75 22.05 21.99
C GLN A 5 0.93 22.14 20.70
N GLN A 6 -0.07 23.03 20.70
CA GLN A 6 -0.61 23.52 19.44
C GLN A 6 0.54 24.27 18.78
N LEU A 7 1.06 23.73 17.68
CA LEU A 7 2.01 24.46 16.86
C LEU A 7 1.35 25.80 16.51
N ASN A 8 1.88 26.91 17.02
CA ASN A 8 1.30 28.22 16.76
C ASN A 8 1.27 28.44 15.24
N LEU A 9 0.06 28.62 14.70
CA LEU A 9 -0.16 28.88 13.29
C LEU A 9 0.09 30.35 12.91
N ASP A 10 0.53 31.19 13.86
CA ASP A 10 0.89 32.58 13.59
C ASP A 10 1.87 32.70 12.42
N GLY A 11 1.46 33.47 11.41
CA GLY A 11 2.21 33.67 10.16
C GLY A 11 2.18 32.49 9.18
N ARG A 12 1.27 31.52 9.38
CA ARG A 12 1.03 30.41 8.44
C ARG A 12 -0.36 30.51 7.83
N LYS A 13 -0.43 30.27 6.51
CA LYS A 13 -1.68 30.17 5.76
C LYS A 13 -1.90 28.76 5.24
N GLU A 14 -3.16 28.43 4.97
CA GLU A 14 -3.50 27.22 4.21
C GLU A 14 -2.93 27.36 2.79
N ILE A 15 -2.08 26.41 2.41
CA ILE A 15 -1.49 26.36 1.07
C ILE A 15 -2.02 25.18 0.26
N GLY A 16 -2.70 24.22 0.87
CA GLY A 16 -3.25 23.08 0.14
C GLY A 16 -4.08 22.17 1.02
N LYS A 17 -4.91 21.36 0.36
CA LYS A 17 -5.81 20.42 1.02
C LYS A 17 -5.90 19.12 0.24
N LEU A 18 -5.93 18.01 0.95
CA LEU A 18 -6.22 16.69 0.42
C LEU A 18 -7.62 16.31 0.90
N GLU A 19 -8.59 16.27 -0.01
CA GLU A 19 -9.96 15.89 0.32
C GLU A 19 -10.27 14.47 -0.15
N MET A 20 -11.05 13.75 0.66
CA MET A 20 -11.59 12.44 0.30
C MET A 20 -12.81 12.58 -0.62
N THR A 21 -12.59 13.12 -1.82
CA THR A 21 -13.62 13.21 -2.87
C THR A 21 -14.04 11.81 -3.33
N LYS A 22 -15.19 11.69 -4.00
CA LYS A 22 -15.68 10.41 -4.53
C LYS A 22 -14.64 9.72 -5.42
N GLU A 23 -14.03 10.48 -6.33
CA GLU A 23 -13.01 9.97 -7.26
C GLU A 23 -11.78 9.43 -6.55
N VAL A 24 -11.31 10.13 -5.51
CA VAL A 24 -10.19 9.68 -4.66
C VAL A 24 -10.54 8.38 -3.98
N VAL A 25 -11.72 8.31 -3.37
CA VAL A 25 -12.18 7.12 -2.66
C VAL A 25 -12.25 5.93 -3.62
N TYR A 26 -12.88 6.06 -4.80
CA TYR A 26 -12.92 4.97 -5.78
C TYR A 26 -11.54 4.53 -6.25
N THR A 27 -10.66 5.49 -6.53
CA THR A 27 -9.29 5.21 -6.99
C THR A 27 -8.51 4.44 -5.93
N LEU A 28 -8.51 4.92 -4.68
CA LEU A 28 -7.78 4.29 -3.59
C LEU A 28 -8.35 2.91 -3.25
N ASN A 29 -9.66 2.70 -3.35
CA ASN A 29 -10.28 1.39 -3.14
C ASN A 29 -9.91 0.39 -4.25
N GLY A 30 -9.96 0.81 -5.52
CA GLY A 30 -9.52 -0.04 -6.62
C GLY A 30 -8.04 -0.43 -6.47
N MET A 31 -7.19 0.53 -6.07
CA MET A 31 -5.78 0.27 -5.78
C MET A 31 -5.58 -0.62 -4.55
N GLY A 32 -6.37 -0.44 -3.49
CA GLY A 32 -6.34 -1.27 -2.29
C GLY A 32 -6.74 -2.72 -2.58
N LEU A 33 -7.80 -2.92 -3.38
CA LEU A 33 -8.21 -4.25 -3.85
C LEU A 33 -7.11 -4.93 -4.65
N LEU A 34 -6.44 -4.19 -5.54
CA LEU A 34 -5.28 -4.71 -6.27
C LEU A 34 -4.09 -4.99 -5.35
N ALA A 35 -3.85 -4.12 -4.36
CA ALA A 35 -2.80 -4.28 -3.37
C ALA A 35 -2.98 -5.53 -2.49
N LEU A 36 -4.21 -6.02 -2.29
CA LEU A 36 -4.45 -7.31 -1.61
C LEU A 36 -3.68 -8.45 -2.28
N PHE A 37 -3.60 -8.47 -3.61
CA PHE A 37 -2.84 -9.49 -4.35
C PHE A 37 -1.34 -9.33 -4.17
N ALA A 38 -0.83 -8.09 -4.18
CA ALA A 38 0.58 -7.82 -3.93
C ALA A 38 1.02 -8.21 -2.51
N PHE A 39 0.26 -7.78 -1.50
CA PHE A 39 0.55 -8.13 -0.10
C PHE A 39 0.26 -9.60 0.21
N GLY A 40 -0.75 -10.20 -0.43
CA GLY A 40 -1.01 -11.64 -0.35
C GLY A 40 0.15 -12.45 -0.90
N PHE A 41 0.68 -12.07 -2.06
CA PHE A 41 1.87 -12.67 -2.63
C PHE A 41 3.07 -12.52 -1.69
N LEU A 42 3.35 -11.29 -1.21
CA LEU A 42 4.45 -11.04 -0.27
C LEU A 42 4.31 -11.85 1.03
N PHE A 43 3.09 -11.95 1.57
CA PHE A 43 2.81 -12.76 2.75
C PHE A 43 3.12 -14.22 2.49
N THR A 44 2.58 -14.80 1.41
CA THR A 44 2.82 -16.21 1.07
C THR A 44 4.31 -16.47 0.86
N SER A 45 5.06 -15.55 0.22
CA SER A 45 6.52 -15.63 0.09
C SER A 45 7.23 -15.75 1.43
N LEU A 46 6.89 -14.87 2.37
CA LEU A 46 7.49 -14.87 3.70
C LEU A 46 7.03 -16.09 4.51
N TYR A 47 5.76 -16.47 4.41
CA TYR A 47 5.20 -17.64 5.08
C TYR A 47 5.88 -18.92 4.62
N THR A 48 6.05 -19.12 3.30
CA THR A 48 6.78 -20.28 2.77
C THR A 48 8.24 -20.26 3.18
N LEU A 49 8.90 -19.09 3.16
CA LEU A 49 10.28 -18.95 3.61
C LEU A 49 10.46 -19.38 5.08
N PHE A 50 9.57 -18.95 5.99
CA PHE A 50 9.71 -19.23 7.42
C PHE A 50 9.15 -20.59 7.85
N THR A 51 8.12 -21.11 7.16
CA THR A 51 7.41 -22.33 7.59
C THR A 51 7.69 -23.55 6.72
N GLY A 52 8.24 -23.37 5.52
CA GLY A 52 8.39 -24.43 4.52
C GLY A 52 7.07 -24.91 3.92
N LYS A 53 5.95 -24.24 4.22
CA LYS A 53 4.60 -24.62 3.76
C LYS A 53 4.09 -23.64 2.72
N ILE A 54 3.28 -24.15 1.79
CA ILE A 54 2.58 -23.34 0.79
C ILE A 54 1.09 -23.24 1.16
N ASP A 55 0.53 -24.28 1.77
CA ASP A 55 -0.89 -24.32 2.11
C ASP A 55 -1.22 -23.60 3.42
N LEU A 56 -2.29 -22.82 3.36
CA LEU A 56 -2.94 -22.21 4.51
C LEU A 56 -4.21 -23.01 4.83
N ASN A 57 -4.15 -23.84 5.87
CA ASN A 57 -5.28 -24.66 6.27
C ASN A 57 -6.27 -23.84 7.10
N TYR A 58 -7.44 -23.58 6.54
CA TYR A 58 -8.58 -22.98 7.25
C TYR A 58 -9.71 -24.01 7.38
N THR A 59 -10.23 -24.16 8.59
CA THR A 59 -11.41 -25.01 8.85
C THR A 59 -12.65 -24.12 8.98
N SER A 60 -13.85 -24.64 8.74
CA SER A 60 -15.09 -23.85 8.88
C SER A 60 -15.27 -23.23 10.28
N GLY A 61 -14.65 -23.83 11.31
CA GLY A 61 -14.62 -23.28 12.67
C GLY A 61 -13.78 -21.99 12.83
N THR A 62 -13.00 -21.58 11.83
CA THR A 62 -12.15 -20.39 11.92
C THR A 62 -12.84 -19.09 11.54
N ILE A 63 -14.07 -19.13 10.99
CA ILE A 63 -14.76 -17.94 10.46
C ILE A 63 -14.87 -16.82 11.50
N LEU A 64 -15.30 -17.16 12.72
CA LEU A 64 -15.46 -16.16 13.79
C LEU A 64 -14.12 -15.51 14.15
N SER A 65 -13.05 -16.30 14.22
CA SER A 65 -11.70 -15.82 14.49
C SER A 65 -11.18 -14.94 13.35
N SER A 66 -11.45 -15.30 12.10
CA SER A 66 -11.10 -14.49 10.93
C SER A 66 -11.83 -13.14 10.95
N VAL A 67 -13.13 -13.12 11.22
CA VAL A 67 -13.91 -11.87 11.35
C VAL A 67 -13.36 -11.00 12.49
N ALA A 68 -13.06 -11.60 13.64
CA ALA A 68 -12.45 -10.90 14.76
C ALA A 68 -11.08 -10.30 14.38
N LEU A 69 -10.24 -11.02 13.63
CA LEU A 69 -8.96 -10.52 13.13
C LEU A 69 -9.12 -9.40 12.11
N VAL A 70 -10.11 -9.47 11.23
CA VAL A 70 -10.40 -8.38 10.26
C VAL A 70 -10.72 -7.09 11.00
N ILE A 71 -11.68 -7.13 11.92
CA ILE A 71 -12.09 -5.96 12.72
C ILE A 71 -10.92 -5.50 13.60
N GLY A 72 -10.27 -6.43 14.27
CA GLY A 72 -9.13 -6.18 15.14
C GLY A 72 -7.96 -5.52 14.41
N THR A 73 -7.71 -5.88 13.15
CA THR A 73 -6.66 -5.28 12.32
C THR A 73 -6.95 -3.81 12.06
N PHE A 74 -8.15 -3.46 11.60
CA PHE A 74 -8.50 -2.05 11.35
C PHE A 74 -8.54 -1.22 12.64
N VAL A 75 -9.05 -1.78 13.74
CA VAL A 75 -9.01 -1.10 15.04
C VAL A 75 -7.56 -0.88 15.49
N LEU A 76 -6.71 -1.90 15.41
CA LEU A 76 -5.30 -1.80 15.78
C LEU A 76 -4.57 -0.78 14.90
N HIS A 77 -4.89 -0.73 13.61
CA HIS A 77 -4.33 0.23 12.66
C HIS A 77 -4.57 1.68 13.12
N GLU A 78 -5.82 2.03 13.40
CA GLU A 78 -6.17 3.36 13.90
C GLU A 78 -5.57 3.65 15.28
N LEU A 79 -5.53 2.64 16.17
CA LEU A 79 -4.90 2.80 17.49
C LEU A 79 -3.41 3.09 17.39
N ILE A 80 -2.71 2.50 16.42
CA ILE A 80 -1.29 2.80 16.18
C ILE A 80 -1.13 4.24 15.68
N HIS A 81 -1.96 4.71 14.73
CA HIS A 81 -1.97 6.13 14.37
C HIS A 81 -2.15 7.01 15.61
N GLY A 82 -3.17 6.72 16.43
CA GLY A 82 -3.45 7.50 17.62
C GLY A 82 -2.34 7.44 18.69
N ALA A 83 -1.65 6.32 18.83
CA ALA A 83 -0.50 6.19 19.71
C ALA A 83 0.65 7.10 19.26
N PHE A 84 0.96 7.11 17.95
CA PHE A 84 1.98 8.00 17.40
C PHE A 84 1.55 9.47 17.43
N MET A 85 0.27 9.79 17.19
CA MET A 85 -0.27 11.14 17.39
C MET A 85 -0.05 11.59 18.84
N SER A 86 -0.37 10.73 19.81
CA SER A 86 -0.20 11.02 21.24
C SER A 86 1.26 11.25 21.62
N ASN A 87 2.18 10.46 21.06
CA ASN A 87 3.62 10.63 21.26
C ASN A 87 4.12 12.00 20.80
N TYR A 88 3.49 12.58 19.77
CA TYR A 88 3.79 13.93 19.28
C TYR A 88 2.91 15.03 19.89
N GLY A 89 2.21 14.77 21.01
CA GLY A 89 1.39 15.76 21.71
C GLY A 89 -0.04 15.91 21.17
N GLY A 90 -0.46 15.01 20.28
CA GLY A 90 -1.83 14.87 19.81
C GLY A 90 -2.77 14.33 20.89
N LYS A 91 -4.06 14.64 20.75
CA LYS A 91 -5.14 13.97 21.49
C LYS A 91 -6.02 13.27 20.47
N PRO A 92 -5.76 11.99 20.16
CA PRO A 92 -6.49 11.29 19.11
C PRO A 92 -7.95 11.10 19.50
N ARG A 93 -8.82 11.20 18.50
CA ARG A 93 -10.23 10.89 18.57
C ARG A 93 -10.51 9.83 17.52
N TYR A 94 -11.16 8.76 17.93
CA TYR A 94 -11.48 7.64 17.07
C TYR A 94 -12.93 7.69 16.66
N GLY A 95 -13.24 7.11 15.50
CA GLY A 95 -14.60 6.83 15.11
C GLY A 95 -14.67 5.87 13.94
N ALA A 96 -15.90 5.54 13.57
CA ALA A 96 -16.22 4.83 12.36
C ALA A 96 -17.23 5.64 11.55
N GLY A 97 -17.29 5.41 10.25
CA GLY A 97 -18.25 6.02 9.35
C GLY A 97 -18.42 5.21 8.09
N ILE A 98 -19.33 5.66 7.22
CA ILE A 98 -19.48 5.13 5.87
C ILE A 98 -19.15 6.26 4.90
N ALA A 99 -18.06 6.11 4.14
CA ALA A 99 -17.69 7.06 3.12
C ALA A 99 -18.58 6.85 1.89
N HIS A 100 -19.28 7.92 1.48
CA HIS A 100 -20.11 7.96 0.26
C HIS A 100 -21.11 6.79 0.14
N TYR A 101 -21.67 6.33 1.27
CA TYR A 101 -22.65 5.22 1.37
C TYR A 101 -22.16 3.84 0.94
N ILE A 102 -20.87 3.68 0.64
CA ILE A 102 -20.34 2.44 0.06
C ILE A 102 -19.34 1.77 1.00
N LEU A 103 -18.51 2.56 1.69
CA LEU A 103 -17.34 1.99 2.38
C LEU A 103 -17.35 2.30 3.88
N PRO A 104 -17.48 1.29 4.75
CA PRO A 104 -17.18 1.47 6.16
C PRO A 104 -15.68 1.77 6.33
N TYR A 105 -15.37 2.80 7.11
CA TYR A 105 -13.99 3.15 7.46
C TYR A 105 -13.90 3.47 8.95
N PHE A 106 -12.75 3.14 9.53
CA PHE A 106 -12.34 3.67 10.82
C PHE A 106 -11.44 4.88 10.59
N TYR A 107 -11.34 5.75 11.59
CA TYR A 107 -10.43 6.88 11.55
C TYR A 107 -9.92 7.23 12.94
N ALA A 108 -8.66 7.65 13.02
CA ALA A 108 -8.06 8.38 14.11
C ALA A 108 -7.74 9.80 13.65
N THR A 109 -8.21 10.82 14.37
CA THR A 109 -7.98 12.22 14.02
C THR A 109 -7.69 13.08 15.23
N THR A 110 -7.05 14.23 15.06
CA THR A 110 -6.76 15.14 16.16
C THR A 110 -6.70 16.60 15.70
N LYS A 111 -7.02 17.53 16.61
CA LYS A 111 -6.91 18.98 16.33
C LYS A 111 -5.45 19.49 16.37
N THR A 112 -4.51 18.63 16.74
CA THR A 112 -3.09 18.99 16.82
C THR A 112 -2.50 19.06 15.42
N VAL A 113 -1.80 20.15 15.14
CA VAL A 113 -1.05 20.33 13.90
C VAL A 113 0.35 19.75 14.10
N PHE A 114 0.77 18.87 13.20
CA PHE A 114 2.07 18.23 13.24
C PHE A 114 3.03 18.87 12.23
N THR A 115 4.33 18.80 12.50
CA THR A 115 5.30 19.06 11.44
C THR A 115 5.16 18.01 10.33
N ARG A 116 5.56 18.35 9.12
CA ARG A 116 5.53 17.44 7.97
C ARG A 116 6.08 16.04 8.27
N ASN A 117 7.24 15.96 8.90
CA ASN A 117 7.90 14.67 9.15
C ASN A 117 7.23 13.88 10.29
N GLN A 118 6.73 14.55 11.33
CA GLN A 118 5.92 13.88 12.37
C GLN A 118 4.66 13.26 11.77
N PHE A 119 3.98 14.01 10.90
CA PHE A 119 2.80 13.51 10.20
C PHE A 119 3.11 12.28 9.33
N ILE A 120 4.22 12.29 8.59
CA ILE A 120 4.65 11.13 7.78
C ILE A 120 4.90 9.91 8.67
N VAL A 121 5.56 10.09 9.82
CA VAL A 121 5.80 8.99 10.77
C VAL A 121 4.47 8.45 11.32
N ILE A 122 3.54 9.32 11.70
CA ILE A 122 2.20 8.92 12.15
C ILE A 122 1.49 8.10 11.06
N ALA A 123 1.50 8.59 9.81
CA ALA A 123 0.79 7.97 8.70
C ALA A 123 1.39 6.60 8.29
N ILE A 124 2.71 6.42 8.35
CA ILE A 124 3.34 5.15 7.95
C ILE A 124 3.38 4.12 9.08
N ALA A 125 3.15 4.54 10.33
CA ALA A 125 3.35 3.70 11.51
C ALA A 125 2.55 2.39 11.51
N PRO A 126 1.24 2.36 11.19
CA PRO A 126 0.50 1.10 11.19
C PRO A 126 1.01 0.11 10.15
N LEU A 127 1.35 0.60 8.95
CA LEU A 127 1.93 -0.22 7.90
C LEU A 127 3.20 -0.92 8.40
N VAL A 128 4.11 -0.17 9.03
CA VAL A 128 5.39 -0.72 9.52
C VAL A 128 5.18 -1.63 10.73
N VAL A 129 4.47 -1.17 11.75
CA VAL A 129 4.35 -1.87 13.03
C VAL A 129 3.61 -3.20 12.87
N ILE A 130 2.46 -3.22 12.20
CA ILE A 130 1.67 -4.46 12.03
C ILE A 130 2.39 -5.43 11.09
N SER A 131 3.05 -4.93 10.03
CA SER A 131 3.80 -5.79 9.10
C SER A 131 4.99 -6.45 9.79
N LEU A 132 5.80 -5.68 10.53
CA LEU A 132 6.95 -6.22 11.27
C LEU A 132 6.52 -7.17 12.38
N PHE A 133 5.43 -6.86 13.08
CA PHE A 133 4.86 -7.77 14.08
C PHE A 133 4.44 -9.10 13.44
N SER A 134 3.71 -9.06 12.33
CA SER A 134 3.28 -10.25 11.60
C SER A 134 4.47 -11.08 11.12
N ILE A 135 5.51 -10.44 10.58
CA ILE A 135 6.77 -11.11 10.18
C ILE A 135 7.47 -11.75 11.38
N GLY A 136 7.53 -11.04 12.51
CA GLY A 136 8.09 -11.56 13.76
C GLY A 136 7.35 -12.81 14.25
N ILE A 137 6.01 -12.82 14.20
CA ILE A 137 5.21 -14.00 14.54
C ILE A 137 5.45 -15.14 13.55
N MET A 138 5.56 -14.87 12.25
CA MET A 138 5.89 -15.90 11.26
C MET A 138 7.22 -16.58 11.56
N ALA A 139 8.24 -15.81 11.92
CA ALA A 139 9.58 -16.32 12.22
C ALA A 139 9.65 -17.03 13.59
N ALA A 140 9.00 -16.49 14.63
CA ALA A 140 9.10 -17.01 16.00
C ALA A 140 8.11 -18.15 16.28
N PHE A 141 6.94 -18.14 15.65
CA PHE A 141 5.85 -19.09 15.91
C PHE A 141 5.24 -19.64 14.61
N PRO A 142 5.98 -20.47 13.84
CA PRO A 142 5.52 -21.05 12.57
C PRO A 142 4.17 -21.79 12.63
N SER A 143 3.81 -22.34 13.80
CA SER A 143 2.54 -23.06 14.00
C SER A 143 1.30 -22.18 13.89
N ILE A 144 1.40 -20.91 14.26
CA ILE A 144 0.28 -19.93 14.22
C ILE A 144 0.45 -18.88 13.13
N ALA A 145 1.54 -18.94 12.37
CA ALA A 145 1.91 -17.98 11.34
C ALA A 145 0.81 -17.72 10.30
N HIS A 146 0.02 -18.75 9.96
CA HIS A 146 -1.08 -18.62 8.98
C HIS A 146 -2.12 -17.57 9.38
N TRP A 147 -2.38 -17.38 10.67
CA TRP A 147 -3.30 -16.34 11.16
C TRP A 147 -2.84 -14.93 10.86
N MET A 148 -1.54 -14.73 10.59
CA MET A 148 -0.98 -13.41 10.28
C MET A 148 -1.29 -12.95 8.85
N ILE A 149 -1.89 -13.80 8.00
CA ILE A 149 -2.27 -13.36 6.64
C ILE A 149 -3.27 -12.20 6.71
N ILE A 150 -4.25 -12.29 7.61
CA ILE A 150 -5.31 -11.29 7.74
C ILE A 150 -4.71 -9.94 8.16
N PRO A 151 -4.01 -9.83 9.30
CA PRO A 151 -3.44 -8.55 9.70
C PRO A 151 -2.39 -8.04 8.73
N PHE A 152 -1.53 -8.89 8.15
CA PHE A 152 -0.50 -8.43 7.22
C PHE A 152 -1.11 -7.90 5.91
N VAL A 153 -1.98 -8.69 5.28
CA VAL A 153 -2.52 -8.38 3.95
C VAL A 153 -3.51 -7.24 4.02
N LEU A 154 -4.46 -7.27 4.96
CA LEU A 154 -5.47 -6.21 5.07
C LEU A 154 -4.88 -4.88 5.51
N ASN A 155 -3.91 -4.88 6.44
CA ASN A 155 -3.19 -3.67 6.83
C ASN A 155 -2.40 -3.09 5.64
N GLY A 156 -1.67 -3.94 4.93
CA GLY A 156 -0.89 -3.54 3.76
C GLY A 156 -1.75 -2.91 2.67
N SER A 157 -2.84 -3.58 2.29
CA SER A 157 -3.78 -3.06 1.30
C SER A 157 -4.55 -1.83 1.79
N GLY A 158 -4.90 -1.79 3.08
CA GLY A 158 -5.65 -0.68 3.69
C GLY A 158 -4.82 0.60 3.76
N ALA A 159 -3.51 0.47 3.97
CA ALA A 159 -2.57 1.59 4.06
C ALA A 159 -2.29 2.30 2.71
N VAL A 160 -2.92 1.89 1.59
CA VAL A 160 -2.79 2.59 0.30
C VAL A 160 -3.24 4.05 0.41
N GLY A 161 -4.25 4.34 1.23
CA GLY A 161 -4.67 5.70 1.55
C GLY A 161 -3.56 6.50 2.25
N ASP A 162 -2.92 5.93 3.27
CA ASP A 162 -1.84 6.58 4.00
C ASP A 162 -0.64 6.84 3.11
N MET A 163 -0.24 5.85 2.30
CA MET A 163 0.83 6.00 1.32
C MET A 163 0.54 7.13 0.33
N TRP A 164 -0.71 7.26 -0.11
CA TRP A 164 -1.14 8.36 -0.96
C TRP A 164 -1.02 9.71 -0.25
N VAL A 165 -1.45 9.83 1.02
CA VAL A 165 -1.28 11.06 1.81
C VAL A 165 0.20 11.39 2.00
N ILE A 166 1.01 10.43 2.45
CA ILE A 166 2.47 10.56 2.67
C ILE A 166 3.14 11.08 1.40
N ARG A 167 2.84 10.48 0.26
CA ARG A 167 3.39 10.90 -1.04
C ARG A 167 3.08 12.37 -1.36
N ASN A 168 1.87 12.83 -1.09
CA ASN A 168 1.50 14.23 -1.33
C ASN A 168 2.17 15.18 -0.31
N VAL A 169 2.23 14.78 0.96
CA VAL A 169 2.90 15.55 2.01
C VAL A 169 4.42 15.64 1.78
N LEU A 170 5.06 14.58 1.26
CA LEU A 170 6.49 14.58 0.89
C LEU A 170 6.86 15.59 -0.20
N ARG A 171 5.89 15.98 -1.04
CA ARG A 171 6.08 17.00 -2.10
C ARG A 171 5.98 18.43 -1.58
N CYS A 172 5.53 18.58 -0.35
CA CYS A 172 5.44 19.88 0.29
C CYS A 172 6.81 20.29 0.86
N PRO A 173 7.12 21.60 0.93
CA PRO A 173 8.34 22.09 1.56
C PRO A 173 8.53 21.55 2.98
N LYS A 174 9.78 21.38 3.44
CA LYS A 174 10.07 20.76 4.75
C LYS A 174 9.45 21.51 5.94
N HIS A 175 9.21 22.82 5.80
CA HIS A 175 8.68 23.68 6.85
C HIS A 175 7.16 23.64 7.00
N VAL A 176 6.43 22.93 6.13
CA VAL A 176 4.96 22.88 6.24
C VAL A 176 4.54 22.14 7.50
N SER A 177 3.35 22.50 7.95
CA SER A 177 2.65 21.81 9.03
C SER A 177 1.35 21.21 8.50
N VAL A 178 0.94 20.11 9.09
CA VAL A 178 -0.13 19.25 8.58
C VAL A 178 -1.14 19.02 9.70
N GLU A 179 -2.39 19.31 9.43
CA GLU A 179 -3.52 19.02 10.31
C GLU A 179 -4.33 17.87 9.71
N ASP A 180 -4.52 16.82 10.50
CA ASP A 180 -5.43 15.74 10.17
C ASP A 180 -6.87 16.13 10.48
N ARG A 181 -7.79 15.91 9.55
CA ARG A 181 -9.22 16.11 9.76
C ARG A 181 -9.99 14.87 9.31
N LYS A 182 -11.18 14.70 9.86
CA LYS A 182 -12.08 13.57 9.55
C LYS A 182 -12.26 13.27 8.05
N ASN A 183 -12.28 14.30 7.19
CA ASN A 183 -12.56 14.14 5.76
C ASN A 183 -11.34 14.43 4.87
N GLY A 184 -10.14 14.55 5.45
CA GLY A 184 -8.95 14.89 4.68
C GLY A 184 -7.87 15.61 5.50
N VAL A 185 -6.89 16.15 4.80
CA VAL A 185 -5.69 16.73 5.41
C VAL A 185 -5.53 18.18 4.95
N ILE A 186 -5.22 19.09 5.87
CA ILE A 186 -4.89 20.49 5.56
C ILE A 186 -3.39 20.72 5.72
N ILE A 187 -2.81 21.44 4.77
CA ILE A 187 -1.38 21.75 4.74
C ILE A 187 -1.20 23.26 4.89
N TYR A 188 -0.45 23.64 5.92
CA TYR A 188 -0.13 25.01 6.29
C TYR A 188 1.31 25.36 5.91
N GLY A 189 1.48 26.43 5.13
CA GLY A 189 2.77 26.98 4.70
C GLY A 189 2.99 28.39 5.23
N LYS A 190 4.09 29.02 4.82
CA LYS A 190 4.37 30.44 5.08
C LYS A 190 3.47 31.33 4.21
N GLU A 191 3.27 32.57 4.60
CA GLU A 191 2.56 33.56 3.78
C GLU A 191 3.14 33.74 2.36
N THR A 192 4.45 33.54 2.21
CA THR A 192 5.15 33.64 0.91
C THR A 192 4.97 32.42 0.02
N ASP A 193 4.50 31.29 0.57
CA ASP A 193 4.33 30.07 -0.20
C ASP A 193 3.14 30.21 -1.15
N LYS A 194 3.28 29.70 -2.38
CA LYS A 194 2.18 29.69 -3.34
C LYS A 194 1.19 28.57 -2.98
N PRO A 195 -0.12 28.78 -3.24
CA PRO A 195 -1.09 27.69 -3.15
C PRO A 195 -0.65 26.49 -4.01
N MET A 196 -0.78 25.30 -3.44
CA MET A 196 -0.52 24.03 -4.08
C MET A 196 -1.85 23.44 -4.57
N ASN A 197 -1.96 23.28 -5.89
CA ASN A 197 -2.99 22.42 -6.45
C ASN A 197 -2.54 20.97 -6.35
N ILE A 198 -3.07 20.25 -5.35
CA ILE A 198 -2.73 18.85 -5.15
C ILE A 198 -3.66 17.99 -6.01
N SER A 199 -3.24 17.75 -7.25
CA SER A 199 -3.96 16.87 -8.17
C SER A 199 -3.98 15.44 -7.64
N THR A 200 -5.20 14.94 -7.41
CA THR A 200 -5.48 13.60 -6.92
C THR A 200 -5.42 12.55 -8.03
N THR A 201 -5.67 12.95 -9.29
CA THR A 201 -5.73 12.10 -10.48
C THR A 201 -4.38 11.58 -10.96
N GLY A 202 -3.29 12.29 -10.66
CA GLY A 202 -1.94 11.92 -11.09
C GLY A 202 -1.41 10.62 -10.47
N PHE A 203 -1.90 10.25 -9.28
CA PHE A 203 -1.49 9.00 -8.60
C PHE A 203 -2.13 7.78 -9.26
N GLY A 204 -3.46 7.75 -9.35
CA GLY A 204 -4.20 6.63 -9.95
C GLY A 204 -3.85 6.43 -11.43
N SER A 205 -3.76 7.51 -12.21
CA SER A 205 -3.39 7.41 -13.62
C SER A 205 -1.94 6.91 -13.82
N GLY A 206 -1.00 7.30 -12.95
CA GLY A 206 0.36 6.79 -12.97
C GLY A 206 0.41 5.29 -12.64
N PHE A 207 -0.33 4.87 -11.61
CA PHE A 207 -0.48 3.46 -11.24
C PHE A 207 -1.07 2.65 -12.40
N CYS A 208 -2.24 3.04 -12.92
CA CYS A 208 -2.94 2.31 -13.98
C CYS A 208 -2.09 2.18 -15.25
N LYS A 209 -1.35 3.23 -15.64
CA LYS A 209 -0.48 3.19 -16.82
C LYS A 209 0.57 2.09 -16.72
N VAL A 210 1.31 2.02 -15.61
CA VAL A 210 2.38 1.03 -15.44
C VAL A 210 1.81 -0.35 -15.16
N PHE A 211 0.75 -0.45 -14.35
CA PHE A 211 0.03 -1.70 -14.14
C PHE A 211 -0.41 -2.33 -15.46
N MET A 212 -1.11 -1.57 -16.31
CA MET A 212 -1.57 -2.06 -17.61
C MET A 212 -0.42 -2.38 -18.55
N LEU A 213 0.66 -1.58 -18.55
CA LEU A 213 1.86 -1.86 -19.32
C LEU A 213 2.46 -3.21 -18.94
N CYS A 214 2.60 -3.51 -17.64
CA CYS A 214 3.12 -4.79 -17.16
C CYS A 214 2.23 -5.97 -17.57
N ILE A 215 0.90 -5.83 -17.44
CA ILE A 215 -0.07 -6.87 -17.87
C ILE A 215 0.05 -7.13 -19.36
N VAL A 216 0.04 -6.09 -20.19
CA VAL A 216 0.12 -6.21 -21.65
C VAL A 216 1.48 -6.76 -22.09
N ALA A 217 2.58 -6.24 -21.55
CA ALA A 217 3.92 -6.69 -21.88
C ALA A 217 4.12 -8.17 -21.53
N THR A 218 3.62 -8.60 -20.37
CA THR A 218 3.68 -10.02 -20.01
C THR A 218 2.76 -10.86 -20.88
N GLY A 219 1.59 -10.33 -21.27
CA GLY A 219 0.71 -10.89 -22.29
C GLY A 219 1.43 -11.25 -23.59
N PHE A 220 2.17 -10.30 -24.15
CA PHE A 220 2.99 -10.53 -25.34
C PHE A 220 4.14 -11.50 -25.09
N LEU A 221 4.83 -11.38 -23.95
CA LEU A 221 5.91 -12.28 -23.57
C LEU A 221 5.43 -13.74 -23.50
N MET A 222 4.22 -13.98 -22.98
CA MET A 222 3.62 -15.33 -22.91
C MET A 222 3.41 -15.98 -24.28
N ILE A 223 3.22 -15.18 -25.34
CA ILE A 223 3.06 -15.70 -26.70
C ILE A 223 4.42 -15.94 -27.35
N ILE A 224 5.34 -14.98 -27.19
CA ILE A 224 6.62 -14.97 -27.91
C ILE A 224 7.64 -15.92 -27.26
N ALA A 225 7.71 -15.96 -25.93
CA ALA A 225 8.76 -16.68 -25.22
C ALA A 225 8.76 -18.19 -25.47
N PRO A 226 7.62 -18.92 -25.41
CA PRO A 226 7.61 -20.35 -25.72
C PRO A 226 8.10 -20.66 -27.15
N MET A 227 7.64 -19.87 -28.13
CA MET A 227 8.06 -20.02 -29.53
C MET A 227 9.56 -19.75 -29.71
N ALA A 228 10.08 -18.72 -29.06
CA ALA A 228 11.50 -18.39 -29.14
C ALA A 228 12.37 -19.46 -28.47
N LEU A 229 11.96 -19.99 -27.32
CA LEU A 229 12.66 -21.07 -26.61
C LEU A 229 12.69 -22.37 -27.42
N ASP A 230 11.58 -22.69 -28.08
CA ASP A 230 11.47 -23.85 -28.98
C ASP A 230 12.42 -23.74 -30.18
N ILE A 231 12.42 -22.59 -30.87
CA ILE A 231 13.34 -22.32 -32.00
C ILE A 231 14.82 -22.38 -31.56
N LEU A 232 15.12 -21.96 -30.34
CA LEU A 232 16.47 -22.00 -29.77
C LEU A 232 16.88 -23.41 -29.28
N GLY A 233 15.98 -24.40 -29.34
CA GLY A 233 16.25 -25.76 -28.89
C GLY A 233 16.48 -25.87 -27.38
N VAL A 234 15.84 -25.02 -26.59
CA VAL A 234 15.94 -25.07 -25.12
C VAL A 234 15.12 -26.26 -24.61
N GLU A 235 15.71 -27.13 -23.79
CA GLU A 235 14.99 -28.31 -23.27
C GLU A 235 14.01 -27.93 -22.15
N SER A 236 14.41 -27.03 -21.26
CA SER A 236 13.56 -26.53 -20.18
C SER A 236 14.00 -25.14 -19.74
N PHE A 237 13.02 -24.32 -19.32
CA PHE A 237 13.28 -22.99 -18.80
C PHE A 237 12.21 -22.60 -17.79
N ALA A 238 12.61 -22.05 -16.65
CA ALA A 238 11.68 -21.58 -15.64
C ALA A 238 12.12 -20.21 -15.10
N ILE A 239 11.13 -19.34 -14.88
CA ILE A 239 11.28 -18.09 -14.14
C ILE A 239 10.54 -18.27 -12.82
N GLY A 240 11.31 -18.30 -11.73
CA GLY A 240 10.82 -18.58 -10.39
C GLY A 240 11.17 -20.01 -9.93
N PRO A 241 10.93 -20.33 -8.65
CA PRO A 241 11.13 -21.67 -8.11
C PRO A 241 10.11 -22.62 -8.75
N ALA A 242 10.57 -23.69 -9.39
CA ALA A 242 9.69 -24.63 -10.08
C ALA A 242 8.68 -25.29 -9.14
N ASN A 243 7.47 -25.58 -9.61
CA ASN A 243 6.38 -26.18 -8.84
C ASN A 243 6.03 -25.39 -7.56
N SER A 244 6.12 -24.06 -7.62
CA SER A 244 5.84 -23.19 -6.49
C SER A 244 4.73 -22.19 -6.82
N PHE A 245 4.09 -21.66 -5.77
CA PHE A 245 3.24 -20.47 -5.91
C PHE A 245 4.00 -19.26 -6.51
N PHE A 246 5.34 -19.27 -6.43
CA PHE A 246 6.22 -18.23 -6.97
C PHE A 246 6.73 -18.52 -8.38
N THR A 247 6.33 -19.64 -9.01
CA THR A 247 6.57 -19.81 -10.44
C THR A 247 5.89 -18.65 -11.15
N ILE A 248 6.59 -18.05 -12.12
CA ILE A 248 6.05 -17.02 -13.01
C ILE A 248 5.80 -17.68 -14.36
N PHE A 249 6.80 -18.37 -14.88
CA PHE A 249 6.78 -19.02 -16.19
C PHE A 249 7.53 -20.33 -16.10
N GLU A 250 6.99 -21.38 -16.70
CA GLU A 250 7.65 -22.66 -16.91
C GLU A 250 7.50 -23.06 -18.37
N TYR A 251 8.54 -23.63 -18.94
CA TYR A 251 8.60 -24.13 -20.30
C TYR A 251 9.35 -25.45 -20.32
N GLN A 252 8.84 -26.41 -21.08
CA GLN A 252 9.46 -27.71 -21.29
C GLN A 252 9.23 -28.16 -22.74
N SER A 253 10.30 -28.57 -23.41
CA SER A 253 10.20 -29.19 -24.74
C SER A 253 9.73 -30.64 -24.60
N ILE A 254 8.83 -31.07 -25.48
CA ILE A 254 8.23 -32.41 -25.52
C ILE A 254 8.20 -32.92 -26.95
N GLY A 255 9.20 -33.74 -27.31
CA GLY A 255 9.26 -34.37 -28.63
C GLY A 255 9.32 -33.33 -29.76
N GLU A 256 8.27 -33.25 -30.58
CA GLU A 256 8.14 -32.28 -31.69
C GLU A 256 7.41 -30.98 -31.29
N GLY A 257 7.12 -30.76 -30.00
CA GLY A 257 6.44 -29.56 -29.53
C GLY A 257 6.92 -29.12 -28.15
N PHE A 258 6.13 -28.29 -27.49
CA PHE A 258 6.44 -27.76 -26.17
C PHE A 258 5.20 -27.60 -25.30
N GLU A 259 5.41 -27.68 -23.98
CA GLU A 259 4.47 -27.27 -22.95
C GLU A 259 4.99 -26.03 -22.23
N PHE A 260 4.08 -25.16 -21.83
CA PHE A 260 4.43 -24.02 -20.98
C PHE A 260 3.30 -23.69 -20.01
N GLY A 261 3.68 -23.25 -18.81
CA GLY A 261 2.79 -22.89 -17.72
C GLY A 261 2.96 -21.42 -17.35
N PHE A 262 1.85 -20.76 -17.04
CA PHE A 262 1.84 -19.39 -16.55
C PHE A 262 1.02 -19.27 -15.26
N PHE A 263 1.54 -18.51 -14.29
CA PHE A 263 0.94 -18.35 -12.96
C PHE A 263 0.41 -16.91 -12.76
N PRO A 264 -0.86 -16.64 -13.10
CA PRO A 264 -1.40 -15.28 -13.24
C PRO A 264 -1.31 -14.43 -11.97
N MET A 265 -1.33 -15.07 -10.80
CA MET A 265 -1.24 -14.39 -9.50
C MET A 265 0.11 -13.70 -9.30
N SER A 266 1.21 -14.32 -9.75
CA SER A 266 2.55 -13.75 -9.68
C SER A 266 2.70 -12.53 -10.59
N ILE A 267 2.17 -12.57 -11.83
CA ILE A 267 2.12 -11.35 -12.69
C ILE A 267 1.33 -10.27 -12.00
N LEU A 268 0.14 -10.61 -11.51
CA LEU A 268 -0.77 -9.63 -10.95
C LEU A 268 -0.09 -8.91 -9.79
N ALA A 269 0.51 -9.66 -8.87
CA ALA A 269 1.28 -9.10 -7.76
C ALA A 269 2.43 -8.20 -8.23
N ILE A 270 3.28 -8.68 -9.15
CA ILE A 270 4.43 -7.91 -9.68
C ILE A 270 3.96 -6.63 -10.39
N SER A 271 2.89 -6.72 -11.18
CA SER A 271 2.32 -5.59 -11.92
C SER A 271 1.75 -4.53 -10.98
N VAL A 272 1.09 -4.97 -9.90
CA VAL A 272 0.59 -4.07 -8.85
C VAL A 272 1.75 -3.41 -8.11
N ILE A 273 2.79 -4.16 -7.72
CA ILE A 273 3.99 -3.61 -7.06
C ILE A 273 4.66 -2.57 -7.97
N ALA A 274 4.90 -2.91 -9.23
CA ALA A 274 5.51 -1.99 -10.20
C ALA A 274 4.66 -0.72 -10.40
N GLY A 275 3.35 -0.88 -10.53
CA GLY A 275 2.41 0.23 -10.62
C GLY A 275 2.44 1.14 -9.39
N LEU A 276 2.42 0.56 -8.18
CA LEU A 276 2.45 1.31 -6.92
C LEU A 276 3.77 2.06 -6.76
N VAL A 277 4.90 1.37 -6.94
CA VAL A 277 6.24 1.96 -6.87
C VAL A 277 6.37 3.13 -7.86
N TYR A 278 5.93 2.94 -9.10
CA TYR A 278 5.94 4.00 -10.10
C TYR A 278 5.04 5.18 -9.72
N ALA A 279 3.83 4.92 -9.23
CA ALA A 279 2.88 5.96 -8.84
C ALA A 279 3.42 6.81 -7.67
N ILE A 280 4.15 6.17 -6.75
CA ILE A 280 4.86 6.81 -5.64
C ILE A 280 6.01 7.68 -6.17
N ILE A 281 6.88 7.13 -7.02
CA ILE A 281 8.11 7.79 -7.49
C ILE A 281 7.83 8.85 -8.56
N ASN A 282 7.18 8.49 -9.67
CA ASN A 282 7.33 9.22 -10.93
C ASN A 282 6.23 10.24 -11.24
N ALA A 283 5.13 10.25 -10.50
CA ALA A 283 4.07 11.24 -10.71
C ALA A 283 4.45 12.65 -10.17
N GLY A 284 5.75 12.96 -10.15
CA GLY A 284 6.40 14.14 -9.58
C GLY A 284 6.96 15.14 -10.58
N LYS A 285 6.69 15.03 -11.89
CA LYS A 285 6.92 16.14 -12.84
C LYS A 285 5.80 17.19 -12.77
N SER A 286 5.41 17.58 -11.55
CA SER A 286 4.64 18.83 -11.36
C SER A 286 5.65 19.97 -11.20
N ARG A 287 5.43 21.04 -11.97
CA ARG A 287 6.33 22.17 -12.26
C ARG A 287 6.67 23.01 -11.01
N TYR A 288 7.46 22.46 -10.09
CA TYR A 288 8.03 23.24 -8.98
C TYR A 288 9.57 23.35 -9.04
N GLY A 289 10.23 22.55 -9.88
CA GLY A 289 11.68 22.56 -10.05
C GLY A 289 12.22 23.25 -11.32
N ALA A 290 11.35 23.68 -12.23
CA ALA A 290 11.78 24.36 -13.45
C ALA A 290 11.57 25.87 -13.30
N MET A 291 12.32 26.53 -12.40
CA MET A 291 12.67 27.98 -12.40
C MET A 291 13.63 28.29 -11.23
N ALA A 292 14.55 27.37 -10.91
CA ALA A 292 15.70 27.64 -10.06
C ALA A 292 16.94 27.19 -10.84
N GLY A 293 17.29 28.00 -11.84
CA GLY A 293 18.46 27.89 -12.70
C GLY A 293 18.67 29.26 -13.30
#